data_AF-A0A2V6JUV8-F1
#
_entry.id   AF-A0A2V6JUV8-F1
#
_cell.length_a   1.000
_cell.length_b   1.000
_cell.length_c   1.000
_cell.angle_alpha   90.00
_cell.angle_beta   90.00
_cell.angle_gamma   90.00
#
_symmetry.space_group_name_H-M   'P 1'
#
loop_
_entity.id
_entity.type
_entity.pdbx_description
1 polymer ?
#
loop_
_entity_poly.entity_id
_entity_poly.type
_entity_poly.pdbx_seq_one_letter_code
_entity_poly.pdbx_strand_id
1 'polypeptide(L)'
;MAAAQPQRVSTRATGVVGVAVMCSRVLGLIREQVFAGLFGAGKNLDAFLMAFRLPNLLRDLFAEGALSTAFITTFSRKIATEGDESAWRLGNKVATLTAVFMSAVTLIGIIYAPQLIHLMTWWSWSPEKTETTILLTRIMWPFILLVSLAALVMGMLNAKHVFGAPAMASSFFNLGSIIGGVAFGWWLDPHFGTRSLIGLAIGTLIGGVWQLSAQFPSLRRVGYKYRAD
;
A
#
# COMPACT_ATOMS: atom_id res chain seq x y z
N MET A 1 22.03 21.19 32.34
CA MET A 1 21.18 20.15 31.72
C MET A 1 19.83 20.80 31.41
N ALA A 2 19.60 21.21 30.15
CA ALA A 2 18.32 21.81 29.76
C ALA A 2 17.30 20.68 29.57
N ALA A 3 16.26 20.66 30.40
CA ALA A 3 15.16 19.71 30.28
C ALA A 3 14.45 19.96 28.94
N ALA A 4 14.42 18.93 28.08
CA ALA A 4 13.61 18.94 26.88
C ALA A 4 12.13 19.05 27.30
N GLN A 5 11.50 20.18 26.97
CA GLN A 5 10.08 20.38 27.27
C GLN A 5 9.24 19.37 26.47
N PRO A 6 8.24 18.71 27.09
CA PRO A 6 7.33 17.84 26.36
C PRO A 6 6.48 18.71 25.42
N GLN A 7 6.80 18.68 24.12
CA GLN A 7 6.02 19.37 23.11
C GLN A 7 4.62 18.75 23.07
N ARG A 8 3.61 19.53 23.48
CA ARG A 8 2.20 19.13 23.45
C ARG A 8 1.78 18.88 22.01
N VAL A 9 1.49 17.63 21.68
CA VAL A 9 0.77 17.28 20.44
C VAL A 9 -0.57 18.02 20.49
N SER A 10 -0.78 18.95 19.56
CA SER A 10 -2.00 19.76 19.50
C SER A 10 -3.22 18.84 19.33
N THR A 11 -4.23 18.97 20.18
CA THR A 11 -5.51 18.25 20.12
C THR A 11 -6.16 18.34 18.73
N ARG A 12 -5.88 19.42 18.00
CA ARG A 12 -6.33 19.63 16.62
C ARG A 12 -5.66 18.67 15.62
N ALA A 13 -4.37 18.37 15.80
CA ALA A 13 -3.65 17.41 14.96
C ALA A 13 -4.16 15.98 15.17
N THR A 14 -4.41 15.59 16.43
CA THR A 14 -5.04 14.30 16.78
C THR A 14 -6.43 14.16 16.17
N GLY A 15 -7.25 15.22 16.21
CA GLY A 15 -8.58 15.24 15.60
C GLY A 15 -8.54 15.05 14.08
N VAL A 16 -7.64 15.76 13.38
CA VAL A 16 -7.48 15.65 11.92
C VAL A 16 -7.03 14.25 11.51
N VAL A 17 -6.09 13.65 12.23
CA VAL A 17 -5.64 12.27 11.98
C VAL A 17 -6.77 11.28 12.24
N GLY A 18 -7.52 11.45 13.32
CA GLY A 18 -8.68 10.61 13.64
C GLY A 18 -9.73 10.62 12.53
N VAL A 19 -10.08 11.80 12.00
CA VAL A 19 -11.01 11.94 10.86
C VAL A 19 -10.43 11.26 9.61
N ALA A 20 -9.16 11.47 9.28
CA ALA A 20 -8.54 10.86 8.11
C ALA A 20 -8.51 9.32 8.18
N VAL A 21 -8.28 8.76 9.37
CA VAL A 21 -8.35 7.32 9.60
C VAL A 21 -9.79 6.81 9.44
N MET A 22 -10.77 7.50 10.00
CA MET A 22 -12.19 7.15 9.84
C MET A 22 -12.61 7.21 8.37
N CYS A 23 -12.25 8.25 7.63
CA CYS A 23 -12.49 8.34 6.19
C CYS A 23 -11.89 7.15 5.44
N SER A 24 -10.66 6.76 5.77
CA SER A 24 -10.00 5.61 5.16
C SER A 24 -10.73 4.29 5.46
N ARG A 25 -11.24 4.10 6.68
CA ARG A 25 -12.03 2.93 7.08
C ARG A 25 -13.36 2.87 6.34
N VAL A 26 -14.08 4.00 6.26
CA VAL A 26 -15.36 4.10 5.54
C VAL A 26 -15.16 3.83 4.05
N LEU A 27 -14.14 4.42 3.43
CA LEU A 27 -13.83 4.15 2.01
C LEU A 27 -13.42 2.70 1.76
N GLY A 28 -12.69 2.08 2.68
CA GLY A 28 -12.37 0.65 2.62
C GLY A 28 -13.63 -0.21 2.65
N LEU A 29 -14.57 0.11 3.54
CA LEU A 29 -15.85 -0.58 3.63
C LEU A 29 -16.69 -0.37 2.37
N ILE A 30 -16.74 0.86 1.82
CA ILE A 30 -17.41 1.13 0.54
C ILE A 30 -16.79 0.30 -0.57
N ARG A 31 -15.46 0.23 -0.67
CA ARG A 31 -14.76 -0.59 -1.68
C ARG A 31 -15.18 -2.06 -1.57
N GLU A 32 -15.19 -2.61 -0.37
CA GLU A 32 -15.58 -4.00 -0.13
C GLU A 32 -17.03 -4.24 -0.54
N GLN A 33 -17.94 -3.32 -0.21
CA GLN A 33 -19.36 -3.41 -0.60
C GLN A 33 -19.56 -3.27 -2.11
N VAL A 34 -18.82 -2.38 -2.77
CA VAL A 34 -18.85 -2.25 -4.24
C VAL A 34 -18.38 -3.55 -4.89
N PHE A 35 -17.27 -4.13 -4.40
CA PHE A 35 -16.74 -5.38 -4.98
C PHE A 35 -17.68 -6.56 -4.72
N ALA A 36 -18.26 -6.67 -3.52
CA ALA A 36 -19.25 -7.70 -3.19
C ALA A 36 -20.54 -7.55 -4.02
N GLY A 37 -21.02 -6.33 -4.21
CA GLY A 37 -22.23 -6.05 -4.99
C GLY A 37 -22.09 -6.31 -6.48
N LEU A 38 -20.92 -6.02 -7.07
CA LEU A 38 -20.68 -6.20 -8.50
C LEU A 38 -20.37 -7.65 -8.89
N PHE A 39 -19.65 -8.39 -8.05
CA PHE A 39 -19.13 -9.72 -8.42
C PHE A 39 -19.87 -10.88 -7.75
N GLY A 40 -20.86 -10.59 -6.91
CA GLY A 40 -21.64 -11.56 -6.16
C GLY A 40 -20.82 -12.25 -5.05
N ALA A 41 -21.47 -12.52 -3.93
CA ALA A 41 -20.83 -13.26 -2.84
C ALA A 41 -20.49 -14.69 -3.29
N GLY A 42 -19.19 -15.02 -3.40
CA GLY A 42 -18.71 -16.39 -3.18
C GLY A 42 -18.19 -17.24 -4.35
N LYS A 43 -18.17 -16.78 -5.62
CA LYS A 43 -17.55 -17.59 -6.72
C LYS A 43 -16.36 -16.93 -7.43
N ASN A 44 -16.40 -15.62 -7.62
CA ASN A 44 -15.39 -14.87 -8.36
C ASN A 44 -14.57 -13.96 -7.44
N LEU A 45 -15.22 -13.37 -6.42
CA LEU A 45 -14.55 -12.49 -5.47
C LEU A 45 -13.55 -13.24 -4.58
N ASP A 46 -13.75 -14.52 -4.31
CA ASP A 46 -12.83 -15.33 -3.53
C ASP A 46 -11.48 -15.56 -4.22
N ALA A 47 -11.46 -15.70 -5.55
CA ALA A 47 -10.24 -15.72 -6.35
C ALA A 47 -9.46 -14.40 -6.19
N PHE A 48 -10.15 -13.26 -6.28
CA PHE A 48 -9.53 -11.95 -6.04
C PHE A 48 -9.00 -11.80 -4.62
N LEU A 49 -9.80 -12.16 -3.60
CA LEU A 49 -9.40 -12.08 -2.19
C LEU A 49 -8.20 -13.00 -1.89
N MET A 50 -8.16 -14.19 -2.50
CA MET A 50 -7.03 -15.10 -2.38
C MET A 50 -5.78 -14.53 -3.04
N ALA A 51 -5.92 -13.99 -4.26
CA ALA A 51 -4.83 -13.35 -4.98
C ALA A 51 -4.25 -12.15 -4.21
N PHE A 52 -5.10 -11.38 -3.53
CA PHE A 52 -4.70 -10.20 -2.76
C PHE A 52 -4.12 -10.51 -1.37
N ARG A 53 -4.35 -11.72 -0.85
CA ARG A 53 -3.97 -12.08 0.53
C ARG A 53 -2.47 -11.95 0.78
N LEU A 54 -1.63 -12.49 -0.10
CA LEU A 54 -0.17 -12.42 0.06
C LEU A 54 0.37 -10.99 -0.06
N PRO A 55 -0.02 -10.20 -1.08
CA PRO A 55 0.34 -8.79 -1.14
C PRO A 55 -0.06 -8.00 0.11
N ASN A 56 -1.27 -8.28 0.64
CA ASN A 56 -1.75 -7.62 1.84
C ASN A 56 -0.96 -8.03 3.09
N LEU A 57 -0.62 -9.31 3.26
CA LEU A 57 0.23 -9.77 4.35
C LEU A 57 1.60 -9.07 4.34
N LEU A 58 2.21 -8.95 3.17
CA LEU A 58 3.51 -8.28 3.02
C LEU A 58 3.38 -6.78 3.30
N ARG A 59 2.29 -6.13 2.90
CA ARG A 59 1.99 -4.77 3.36
C ARG A 59 2.00 -4.69 4.88
N ASP A 60 1.27 -5.57 5.55
CA ASP A 60 1.13 -5.51 7.00
C ASP A 60 2.51 -5.69 7.70
N LEU A 61 3.41 -6.50 7.13
CA LEU A 61 4.78 -6.69 7.64
C LEU A 61 5.71 -5.50 7.38
N PHE A 62 5.75 -4.99 6.14
CA PHE A 62 6.73 -3.97 5.72
C PHE A 62 6.25 -2.54 5.98
N ALA A 63 4.94 -2.29 5.87
CA ALA A 63 4.36 -0.96 5.98
C ALA A 63 3.91 -0.60 7.40
N GLU A 64 3.29 -1.56 8.09
CA GLU A 64 2.64 -1.34 9.39
C GLU A 64 3.38 -2.04 10.54
N GLY A 65 4.31 -2.94 10.22
CA GLY A 65 5.01 -3.78 11.19
C GLY A 65 6.29 -3.18 11.79
N ALA A 66 7.05 -4.03 12.46
CA ALA A 66 8.26 -3.66 13.21
C ALA A 66 9.32 -2.93 12.36
N LEU A 67 9.42 -3.26 11.06
CA LEU A 67 10.37 -2.62 10.15
C LEU A 67 10.10 -1.12 9.98
N SER A 68 8.82 -0.75 9.88
CA SER A 68 8.37 0.65 9.76
C SER A 68 8.73 1.44 11.02
N THR A 69 8.46 0.88 12.21
CA THR A 69 8.83 1.48 13.49
C THR A 69 10.35 1.64 13.65
N ALA A 70 11.13 0.62 13.27
CA ALA A 70 12.59 0.70 13.31
C ALA A 70 13.12 1.81 12.38
N PHE A 71 12.60 1.89 11.15
CA PHE A 71 12.97 2.97 10.24
C PHE A 71 12.64 4.35 10.80
N ILE A 72 11.41 4.57 11.28
CA ILE A 72 10.96 5.87 11.81
C ILE A 72 11.84 6.31 12.98
N THR A 73 12.16 5.39 13.90
CA THR A 73 12.99 5.70 15.08
C THR A 73 14.43 6.02 14.69
N THR A 74 15.05 5.26 13.79
CA THR A 74 16.39 5.57 13.26
C THR A 74 16.41 6.89 12.51
N PHE A 75 15.41 7.14 11.67
CA PHE A 75 15.29 8.36 10.88
C PHE A 75 15.12 9.59 11.77
N SER A 76 14.22 9.52 12.77
CA SER A 76 13.99 10.58 13.75
C SER A 76 15.22 10.86 14.59
N ARG A 77 15.95 9.82 15.01
CA ARG A 77 17.23 9.98 15.69
C ARG A 77 18.23 10.72 14.82
N LYS A 78 18.35 10.35 13.54
CA LYS A 78 19.30 10.96 12.62
C LYS A 78 18.99 12.44 12.34
N ILE A 79 17.70 12.80 12.27
CA ILE A 79 17.28 14.21 12.26
C ILE A 79 17.79 14.93 13.51
N ALA A 80 17.56 14.34 14.70
CA ALA A 80 17.90 14.98 15.97
C ALA A 80 19.41 15.12 16.23
N THR A 81 20.22 14.17 15.77
CA THR A 81 21.67 14.14 16.06
C THR A 81 22.54 14.72 14.94
N GLU A 82 22.14 14.57 13.69
CA GLU A 82 22.96 14.89 12.52
C GLU A 82 22.27 15.84 11.52
N GLY A 83 21.05 16.28 11.82
CA GLY A 83 20.27 17.19 10.98
C GLY A 83 19.58 16.53 9.79
N ASP A 84 18.79 17.35 9.10
CA ASP A 84 17.87 16.91 8.03
C ASP A 84 18.60 16.29 6.83
N GLU A 85 19.73 16.85 6.38
CA GLU A 85 20.47 16.29 5.24
C GLU A 85 20.93 14.84 5.49
N SER A 86 21.44 14.55 6.69
CA SER A 86 21.90 13.20 7.01
C SER A 86 20.74 12.21 7.06
N ALA A 87 19.59 12.65 7.56
CA ALA A 87 18.36 11.87 7.51
C ALA A 87 17.88 11.66 6.06
N TRP A 88 17.91 12.66 5.19
CA TRP A 88 17.53 12.51 3.78
C TRP A 88 18.44 11.54 3.03
N ARG A 89 19.74 11.53 3.31
CA ARG A 89 20.65 10.51 2.77
C ARG A 89 20.25 9.10 3.23
N LEU A 90 19.92 8.92 4.52
CA LEU A 90 19.39 7.64 4.99
C LEU A 90 18.07 7.27 4.30
N GLY A 91 17.16 8.23 4.12
CA GLY A 91 15.90 8.03 3.42
C GLY A 91 16.10 7.60 1.98
N ASN A 92 17.06 8.18 1.26
CA ASN A 92 17.45 7.76 -0.09
C ASN A 92 17.98 6.32 -0.11
N LYS A 93 18.96 5.99 0.76
CA LYS A 93 19.51 4.62 0.85
C LYS A 93 18.42 3.59 1.08
N VAL A 94 17.54 3.86 2.04
CA VAL A 94 16.45 2.94 2.38
C VAL A 94 15.44 2.90 1.23
N ALA A 95 15.11 4.02 0.58
CA ALA A 95 14.22 4.03 -0.58
C ALA A 95 14.77 3.22 -1.74
N THR A 96 16.06 3.38 -2.07
CA THR A 96 16.74 2.63 -3.12
C THR A 96 16.79 1.15 -2.77
N LEU A 97 17.18 0.80 -1.54
CA LEU A 97 17.20 -0.59 -1.07
C LEU A 97 15.80 -1.22 -1.08
N THR A 98 14.79 -0.51 -0.59
CA THR A 98 13.38 -0.96 -0.64
C THR A 98 12.93 -1.15 -2.08
N ALA A 99 13.24 -0.21 -2.98
CA ALA A 99 12.87 -0.33 -4.39
C ALA A 99 13.50 -1.56 -5.05
N VAL A 100 14.81 -1.77 -4.88
CA VAL A 100 15.52 -2.92 -5.44
C VAL A 100 15.05 -4.23 -4.82
N PHE A 101 15.02 -4.32 -3.49
CA PHE A 101 14.65 -5.53 -2.78
C PHE A 101 13.19 -5.91 -3.04
N MET A 102 12.25 -4.96 -2.95
CA MET A 102 10.84 -5.24 -3.22
C MET A 102 10.57 -5.51 -4.70
N SER A 103 11.35 -4.95 -5.63
CA SER A 103 11.27 -5.33 -7.05
C SER A 103 11.68 -6.78 -7.26
N ALA A 104 12.77 -7.22 -6.62
CA ALA A 104 13.18 -8.63 -6.65
C ALA A 104 12.11 -9.56 -6.05
N VAL A 105 11.59 -9.24 -4.86
CA VAL A 105 10.48 -9.96 -4.23
C VAL A 105 9.24 -9.98 -5.14
N THR A 106 8.98 -8.86 -5.83
CA THR A 106 7.86 -8.75 -6.76
C THR A 106 8.04 -9.73 -7.93
N LEU A 107 9.19 -9.72 -8.58
CA LEU A 107 9.48 -10.61 -9.71
C LEU A 107 9.42 -12.08 -9.31
N ILE A 108 10.00 -12.42 -8.16
CA ILE A 108 9.95 -13.79 -7.60
C ILE A 108 8.51 -14.24 -7.44
N GLY A 109 7.65 -13.47 -6.78
CA GLY A 109 6.27 -13.92 -6.59
C GLY A 109 5.40 -13.90 -7.85
N ILE A 110 5.73 -13.11 -8.88
CA ILE A 110 5.10 -13.22 -10.21
C ILE A 110 5.47 -14.56 -10.86
N ILE A 111 6.76 -14.93 -10.81
CA ILE A 111 7.26 -16.19 -11.37
C ILE A 111 6.66 -17.38 -10.64
N TYR A 112 6.68 -17.35 -9.30
CA TYR A 112 6.20 -18.42 -8.43
C TYR A 112 4.71 -18.33 -8.07
N ALA A 113 3.94 -17.44 -8.71
CA ALA A 113 2.50 -17.29 -8.47
C ALA A 113 1.73 -18.63 -8.56
N PRO A 114 2.00 -19.53 -9.54
CA PRO A 114 1.34 -20.83 -9.58
C PRO A 114 1.55 -21.65 -8.31
N GLN A 115 2.80 -21.80 -7.87
CA GLN A 115 3.17 -22.59 -6.69
C GLN A 115 2.57 -21.99 -5.42
N LEU A 116 2.57 -20.66 -5.30
CA LEU A 116 1.97 -19.95 -4.17
C LEU A 116 0.47 -20.21 -4.09
N ILE A 117 -0.26 -20.07 -5.21
CA ILE A 117 -1.71 -20.28 -5.22
C ILE A 117 -2.09 -21.74 -4.99
N HIS A 118 -1.36 -22.70 -5.58
CA HIS A 118 -1.57 -24.11 -5.29
C HIS A 118 -1.39 -24.45 -3.82
N LEU A 119 -0.33 -23.91 -3.19
CA LEU A 119 -0.08 -24.11 -1.77
C LEU A 119 -1.16 -23.46 -0.89
N MET A 120 -1.56 -22.21 -1.18
CA MET A 120 -2.57 -21.49 -0.42
C MET A 120 -3.97 -22.10 -0.50
N THR A 121 -4.26 -22.78 -1.61
CA THR A 121 -5.55 -23.43 -1.86
C THR A 121 -5.53 -24.91 -1.52
N TRP A 122 -4.39 -25.45 -1.06
CA TRP A 122 -4.20 -26.87 -0.81
C TRP A 122 -4.62 -27.76 -2.00
N TRP A 123 -4.38 -27.29 -3.23
CA TRP A 123 -4.79 -27.94 -4.48
C TRP A 123 -6.29 -28.28 -4.58
N SER A 124 -7.15 -27.61 -3.80
CA SER A 124 -8.58 -27.94 -3.70
C SER A 124 -9.47 -27.24 -4.73
N TRP A 125 -8.94 -26.24 -5.45
CA TRP A 125 -9.72 -25.41 -6.38
C TRP A 125 -9.75 -26.00 -7.79
N SER A 126 -10.80 -25.68 -8.56
CA SER A 126 -10.88 -26.07 -9.97
C SER A 126 -9.73 -25.46 -10.79
N PRO A 127 -9.32 -26.08 -11.90
CA PRO A 127 -8.26 -25.56 -12.76
C PRO A 127 -8.53 -24.12 -13.24
N GLU A 128 -9.74 -23.83 -13.72
CA GLU A 128 -10.13 -22.51 -14.24
C GLU A 128 -10.03 -21.40 -13.17
N LYS A 129 -10.51 -21.69 -11.95
CA LYS A 129 -10.43 -20.75 -10.83
C LYS A 129 -8.99 -20.53 -10.39
N THR A 130 -8.18 -21.60 -10.40
CA THR A 130 -6.76 -21.53 -10.06
C THR A 130 -6.01 -20.67 -11.07
N GLU A 131 -6.19 -20.89 -12.37
CA GLU A 131 -5.57 -20.08 -13.42
C GLU A 131 -5.96 -18.60 -13.34
N THR A 132 -7.24 -18.32 -13.11
CA THR A 132 -7.73 -16.95 -12.90
C THR A 132 -7.04 -16.32 -11.70
N THR A 133 -6.96 -17.04 -10.57
CA THR A 133 -6.31 -16.56 -9.35
C THR A 133 -4.83 -16.28 -9.58
N ILE A 134 -4.11 -17.17 -10.28
CA ILE A 134 -2.70 -16.98 -10.64
C ILE A 134 -2.51 -15.71 -11.47
N LEU A 135 -3.39 -15.47 -12.45
CA LEU A 135 -3.34 -14.25 -13.26
C LEU A 135 -3.52 -13.00 -12.39
N LEU A 136 -4.56 -12.99 -11.54
CA LEU A 136 -4.82 -11.87 -10.63
C LEU A 136 -3.62 -11.64 -9.69
N THR A 137 -3.05 -12.71 -9.14
CA THR A 137 -1.86 -12.66 -8.30
C THR A 137 -0.69 -11.98 -8.99
N ARG A 138 -0.39 -12.35 -10.24
CA ARG A 138 0.69 -11.74 -11.02
C ARG A 138 0.46 -10.25 -11.25
N ILE A 139 -0.78 -9.85 -11.53
CA ILE A 139 -1.15 -8.45 -11.73
C ILE A 139 -1.04 -7.66 -10.43
N MET A 140 -1.46 -8.23 -9.30
CA MET A 140 -1.50 -7.52 -8.02
C MET A 140 -0.13 -7.48 -7.33
N TRP A 141 0.79 -8.39 -7.66
CA TRP A 141 2.07 -8.50 -6.96
C TRP A 141 2.92 -7.21 -6.92
N PRO A 142 3.01 -6.40 -8.00
CA PRO A 142 3.68 -5.10 -7.98
C PRO A 142 3.14 -4.11 -6.94
N PHE A 143 1.93 -4.32 -6.42
CA PHE A 143 1.40 -3.53 -5.30
C PHE A 143 2.32 -3.55 -4.07
N ILE A 144 3.03 -4.65 -3.82
CA ILE A 144 3.93 -4.80 -2.67
C ILE A 144 5.04 -3.75 -2.71
N LEU A 145 5.64 -3.52 -3.88
CA LEU A 145 6.63 -2.47 -4.08
C LEU A 145 6.03 -1.08 -3.80
N LEU A 146 4.87 -0.80 -4.40
CA LEU A 146 4.19 0.50 -4.26
C LEU A 146 3.86 0.82 -2.80
N VAL A 147 3.30 -0.14 -2.09
CA VAL A 147 2.86 0.05 -0.71
C VAL A 147 4.04 0.13 0.26
N SER A 148 5.13 -0.61 0.00
CA SER A 148 6.35 -0.53 0.79
C SER A 148 7.02 0.84 0.66
N LEU A 149 7.09 1.38 -0.57
CA LEU A 149 7.57 2.74 -0.79
C LEU A 149 6.63 3.78 -0.17
N ALA A 150 5.31 3.57 -0.24
CA ALA A 150 4.34 4.48 0.36
C ALA A 150 4.48 4.53 1.88
N ALA A 151 4.78 3.40 2.51
CA ALA A 151 5.03 3.30 3.93
C ALA A 151 6.34 3.99 4.36
N LEU A 152 7.39 3.85 3.55
CA LEU A 152 8.64 4.56 3.78
C LEU A 152 8.43 6.08 3.76
N VAL A 153 7.69 6.58 2.76
CA VAL A 153 7.32 8.00 2.65
C VAL A 153 6.49 8.45 3.84
N MET A 154 5.51 7.63 4.26
CA MET A 154 4.74 7.86 5.47
C MET A 154 5.63 7.95 6.71
N GLY A 155 6.61 7.06 6.85
CA GLY A 155 7.57 7.09 7.96
C GLY A 155 8.42 8.36 7.99
N MET A 156 8.91 8.81 6.84
CA MET A 156 9.66 10.07 6.71
C MET A 156 8.80 11.28 7.08
N LEU A 157 7.55 11.32 6.62
CA LEU A 157 6.61 12.40 6.93
C LEU A 157 6.22 12.42 8.43
N ASN A 158 5.95 11.26 9.01
CA ASN A 158 5.65 11.12 10.44
C ASN A 158 6.81 11.58 11.32
N ALA A 159 8.06 11.25 10.95
CA ALA A 159 9.25 11.72 11.64
C ALA A 159 9.44 13.24 11.58
N LYS A 160 8.86 13.91 10.57
CA LYS A 160 8.79 15.38 10.45
C LYS A 160 7.48 15.96 10.96
N HIS A 161 6.70 15.19 11.73
CA HIS A 161 5.42 15.59 12.31
C HIS A 161 4.33 15.97 11.29
N VAL A 162 4.41 15.45 10.06
CA VAL A 162 3.39 15.62 9.02
C VAL A 162 2.51 14.37 8.96
N PHE A 163 1.39 14.40 9.68
CA PHE A 163 0.53 13.22 9.84
C PHE A 163 -0.65 13.14 8.86
N GLY A 164 -1.10 14.28 8.33
CA GLY A 164 -2.33 14.35 7.52
C GLY A 164 -2.23 13.61 6.18
N ALA A 165 -1.17 13.86 5.41
CA ALA A 165 -0.97 13.18 4.13
C ALA A 165 -0.79 11.66 4.28
N PRO A 166 0.03 11.17 5.24
CA PRO A 166 0.09 9.74 5.52
C PRO A 166 -1.25 9.13 5.95
N ALA A 167 -2.01 9.81 6.83
CA ALA A 167 -3.31 9.31 7.29
C ALA A 167 -4.36 9.22 6.16
N MET A 168 -4.24 10.04 5.11
CA MET A 168 -5.10 10.00 3.93
C MET A 168 -4.62 9.03 2.85
N ALA A 169 -3.39 8.50 2.93
CA ALA A 169 -2.81 7.67 1.87
C ALA A 169 -3.70 6.45 1.55
N SER A 170 -4.23 5.77 2.57
CA SER A 170 -5.16 4.64 2.42
C SER A 170 -6.50 5.04 1.81
N SER A 171 -6.96 6.29 2.01
CA SER A 171 -8.15 6.81 1.32
C SER A 171 -7.91 6.88 -0.19
N PHE A 172 -6.74 7.36 -0.62
CA PHE A 172 -6.37 7.39 -2.05
C PHE A 172 -6.22 5.99 -2.64
N PHE A 173 -5.70 5.03 -1.86
CA PHE A 173 -5.68 3.62 -2.25
C PHE A 173 -7.08 3.09 -2.55
N ASN A 174 -8.01 3.28 -1.62
CA ASN A 174 -9.38 2.82 -1.77
C ASN A 174 -10.07 3.50 -2.96
N LEU A 175 -9.90 4.81 -3.11
CA LEU A 175 -10.48 5.57 -4.21
C LEU A 175 -9.96 5.10 -5.57
N GLY A 176 -8.64 4.96 -5.72
CA GLY A 176 -8.04 4.44 -6.95
C GLY A 176 -8.45 3.00 -7.24
N SER A 177 -8.58 2.17 -6.21
CA SER A 177 -9.06 0.78 -6.33
C SER A 177 -10.51 0.71 -6.80
N ILE A 178 -11.39 1.57 -6.27
CA ILE A 178 -12.79 1.64 -6.70
C ILE A 178 -12.88 2.18 -8.11
N ILE A 179 -12.33 3.38 -8.37
CA ILE A 179 -12.48 4.06 -9.67
C ILE A 179 -11.83 3.23 -10.77
N GLY A 180 -10.56 2.84 -10.58
CA GLY A 180 -9.84 2.01 -11.54
C GLY A 180 -10.47 0.61 -11.66
N GLY A 181 -10.79 -0.02 -10.53
CA GLY A 181 -11.34 -1.37 -10.51
C GLY A 181 -12.66 -1.49 -11.26
N VAL A 182 -13.58 -0.58 -10.99
CA VAL A 182 -14.90 -0.56 -11.64
C VAL A 182 -14.79 -0.12 -13.10
N ALA A 183 -13.99 0.91 -13.41
CA ALA A 183 -13.84 1.39 -14.79
C ALA A 183 -13.22 0.33 -15.71
N PHE A 184 -12.10 -0.28 -15.30
CA PHE A 184 -11.47 -1.35 -16.08
C PHE A 184 -12.29 -2.64 -16.04
N GLY A 185 -12.97 -2.93 -14.92
CA GLY A 185 -13.86 -4.07 -14.80
C GLY A 185 -15.02 -4.00 -15.80
N TRP A 186 -15.68 -2.84 -15.88
CA TRP A 186 -16.74 -2.58 -16.84
C TRP A 186 -16.24 -2.58 -18.29
N TRP A 187 -15.05 -2.02 -18.54
CA TRP A 187 -14.46 -1.99 -19.88
C TRP A 187 -14.11 -3.39 -20.41
N LEU A 188 -13.61 -4.28 -19.54
CA LEU A 188 -13.25 -5.65 -19.92
C LEU A 188 -14.46 -6.57 -20.06
N ASP A 189 -15.45 -6.41 -19.19
CA ASP A 189 -16.72 -7.12 -19.26
C ASP A 189 -17.82 -6.28 -18.57
N PRO A 190 -18.73 -5.66 -19.35
CA PRO A 190 -19.80 -4.81 -18.81
C PRO A 190 -20.77 -5.51 -17.87
N HIS A 191 -20.84 -6.84 -17.90
CA HIS A 191 -21.70 -7.64 -17.03
C HIS A 191 -21.04 -8.01 -15.70
N PHE A 192 -19.81 -7.55 -15.44
CA PHE A 192 -19.04 -7.86 -14.24
C PHE A 192 -18.81 -9.36 -14.01
N GLY A 193 -18.58 -10.11 -15.08
CA GLY A 193 -18.20 -11.52 -15.04
C GLY A 193 -16.73 -11.74 -14.61
N THR A 194 -16.23 -12.96 -14.84
CA THR A 194 -14.89 -13.37 -14.39
C THR A 194 -13.77 -12.49 -14.97
N ARG A 195 -13.93 -11.98 -16.19
CA ARG A 195 -12.93 -11.09 -16.83
C ARG A 195 -12.83 -9.74 -16.13
N SER A 196 -13.90 -9.24 -15.52
CA SER A 196 -13.88 -7.96 -14.80
C SER A 196 -13.05 -8.00 -13.52
N LEU A 197 -12.70 -9.20 -13.01
CA LEU A 197 -11.78 -9.35 -11.87
C LEU A 197 -10.38 -8.81 -12.20
N ILE A 198 -9.96 -8.91 -13.46
CA ILE A 198 -8.71 -8.32 -13.95
C ILE A 198 -8.76 -6.80 -13.74
N GLY A 199 -9.92 -6.19 -13.97
CA GLY A 199 -10.18 -4.78 -13.67
C GLY A 199 -9.92 -4.43 -12.22
N LEU A 200 -10.43 -5.22 -11.26
CA LEU A 200 -10.17 -5.03 -9.83
C LEU A 200 -8.67 -5.14 -9.47
N ALA A 201 -7.97 -6.10 -10.08
CA ALA A 201 -6.53 -6.28 -9.88
C ALA A 201 -5.74 -5.05 -10.38
N ILE A 202 -6.08 -4.54 -11.57
CA ILE A 202 -5.52 -3.29 -12.10
C ILE A 202 -5.88 -2.10 -11.20
N GLY A 203 -7.13 -2.03 -10.74
CA GLY A 203 -7.58 -1.02 -9.78
C GLY A 203 -6.73 -1.00 -8.52
N THR A 204 -6.33 -2.16 -8.01
CA THR A 204 -5.45 -2.25 -6.84
C THR A 204 -4.07 -1.65 -7.09
N LEU A 205 -3.50 -1.85 -8.28
CA LEU A 205 -2.24 -1.19 -8.66
C LEU A 205 -2.42 0.34 -8.77
N ILE A 206 -3.49 0.80 -9.40
CA ILE A 206 -3.83 2.23 -9.51
C ILE A 206 -3.96 2.84 -8.11
N GLY A 207 -4.69 2.17 -7.22
CA GLY A 207 -4.78 2.53 -5.82
C GLY A 207 -3.41 2.65 -5.16
N GLY A 208 -2.52 1.67 -5.35
CA GLY A 208 -1.16 1.71 -4.81
C GLY A 208 -0.35 2.89 -5.32
N VAL A 209 -0.46 3.21 -6.62
CA VAL A 209 0.18 4.39 -7.22
C VAL A 209 -0.37 5.68 -6.61
N TRP A 210 -1.68 5.79 -6.45
CA TRP A 210 -2.33 6.96 -5.85
C TRP A 210 -1.95 7.13 -4.37
N GLN A 211 -1.89 6.03 -3.62
CA GLN A 211 -1.44 6.00 -2.23
C GLN A 211 -0.01 6.52 -2.06
N LEU A 212 0.90 6.12 -2.95
CA LEU A 212 2.29 6.56 -2.94
C LEU A 212 2.40 8.04 -3.37
N SER A 213 1.83 8.38 -4.53
CA SER A 213 1.98 9.69 -5.15
C SER A 213 1.29 10.83 -4.38
N ALA A 214 0.17 10.55 -3.71
CA ALA A 214 -0.55 11.55 -2.91
C ALA A 214 0.29 12.14 -1.76
N GLN A 215 1.33 11.43 -1.32
CA GLN A 215 2.20 11.87 -0.24
C GLN A 215 3.38 12.73 -0.73
N PHE A 216 3.73 12.67 -2.02
CA PHE A 216 4.88 13.39 -2.59
C PHE A 216 4.81 14.91 -2.46
N PRO A 217 3.67 15.60 -2.61
CA PRO A 217 3.60 17.04 -2.39
C PRO A 217 4.02 17.44 -0.97
N SER A 218 3.56 16.70 0.04
CA SER A 218 3.95 16.93 1.43
C SER A 218 5.42 16.61 1.67
N LEU A 219 5.94 15.56 1.04
CA LEU A 219 7.33 15.16 1.14
C LEU A 219 8.27 16.23 0.56
N ARG A 220 7.90 16.83 -0.57
CA ARG A 220 8.63 17.97 -1.15
C ARG A 220 8.58 19.22 -0.28
N ARG A 221 7.44 19.50 0.36
CA ARG A 221 7.27 20.65 1.28
C ARG A 221 8.18 20.58 2.50
N VAL A 222 8.50 19.38 2.99
CA VAL A 222 9.45 19.19 4.10
C VAL A 222 10.92 19.18 3.65
N GLY A 223 11.19 19.47 2.37
CA GLY A 223 12.54 19.65 1.84
C GLY A 223 13.22 18.38 1.30
N TYR A 224 12.53 17.25 1.27
CA TYR A 224 13.08 16.02 0.72
C TYR A 224 13.22 16.08 -0.80
N LYS A 225 14.37 15.61 -1.30
CA LYS A 225 14.65 15.41 -2.73
C LYS A 225 15.24 14.02 -2.90
N TYR A 226 14.51 13.16 -3.62
CA TYR A 226 15.00 11.83 -3.95
C TYR A 226 16.27 11.94 -4.79
N ARG A 227 17.31 11.21 -4.39
CA ARG A 227 18.50 10.95 -5.17
C ARG A 227 18.77 9.46 -5.06
N ALA A 228 18.81 8.75 -6.18
CA ALA A 228 19.25 7.36 -6.19
C ALA A 228 20.72 7.32 -5.75
N ASP A 229 21.03 6.43 -4.81
CA ASP A 229 22.33 6.28 -4.17
C ASP A 229 22.69 4.80 -3.93
#